data_AF-A0A4B9HT64-F1
#
_entry.id   AF-A0A4B9HT64-F1
#
_cell.length_a   1.000
_cell.length_b   1.000
_cell.length_c   1.000
_cell.angle_alpha   90.00
_cell.angle_beta   90.00
_cell.angle_gamma   90.00
#
_symmetry.space_group_name_H-M   'P 1'
#
loop_
_entity.id
_entity.type
_entity.pdbx_description
1 polymer ?
#
loop_
_entity_poly.entity_id
_entity_poly.type
_entity_poly.pdbx_seq_one_letter_code
_entity_poly.pdbx_strand_id
1 'polypeptide(L)'
;MSKERCACCNCLTIDVRGEFEICPICFWEDEGYFVFDKEEIYSHYQDIFSIEDLLNIRSSANNGLTLLDARQNFKLFGACELAMKKYVREPNAEEL
;
A
#
# COMPACT_ATOMS: atom_id res chain seq x y z
N MET A 1 11.92 -12.90 10.19
CA MET A 1 10.52 -12.46 10.39
C MET A 1 9.78 -12.70 9.09
N SER A 2 8.49 -13.04 9.13
CA SER A 2 7.69 -13.17 7.91
C SER A 2 7.36 -11.77 7.39
N LYS A 3 7.52 -11.55 6.08
CA LYS A 3 7.11 -10.29 5.44
C LYS A 3 5.58 -10.16 5.44
N GLU A 4 5.11 -8.93 5.44
CA GLU A 4 3.72 -8.51 5.31
C GLU A 4 3.40 -8.11 3.86
N ARG A 5 2.12 -8.27 3.46
CA ARG A 5 1.67 -7.91 2.10
C ARG A 5 1.52 -6.41 1.95
N CYS A 6 2.09 -5.82 0.91
CA CYS A 6 1.90 -4.41 0.59
C CYS A 6 0.40 -4.10 0.38
N ALA A 7 -0.11 -3.04 1.02
CA ALA A 7 -1.51 -2.63 0.92
C ALA A 7 -1.95 -2.32 -0.53
N CYS A 8 -1.01 -1.89 -1.38
CA CYS A 8 -1.24 -1.52 -2.77
C CYS A 8 -1.18 -2.72 -3.73
N CYS A 9 -0.03 -3.39 -3.84
CA CYS A 9 0.16 -4.47 -4.82
C CYS A 9 -0.10 -5.88 -4.30
N ASN A 10 -0.31 -6.04 -2.99
CA ASN A 10 -0.51 -7.32 -2.31
C ASN A 10 0.71 -8.28 -2.30
N CYS A 11 1.88 -7.87 -2.79
CA CYS A 11 3.11 -8.67 -2.72
C CYS A 11 3.74 -8.61 -1.32
N LEU A 12 4.40 -9.69 -0.89
CA LEU A 12 5.09 -9.82 0.39
C LEU A 12 6.42 -9.06 0.41
N THR A 13 6.37 -7.74 0.60
CA THR A 13 7.56 -6.88 0.56
C THR A 13 7.87 -6.12 1.84
N ILE A 14 6.91 -6.01 2.75
CA ILE A 14 7.01 -5.17 3.95
C ILE A 14 7.62 -6.02 5.07
N ASP A 15 8.75 -5.61 5.64
CA ASP A 15 9.37 -6.31 6.77
C ASP A 15 8.63 -6.02 8.08
N VAL A 16 8.20 -4.77 8.29
CA VAL A 16 7.43 -4.35 9.47
C VAL A 16 6.33 -3.36 9.08
N ARG A 17 5.07 -3.71 9.38
CA ARG A 17 3.91 -2.85 9.09
C ARG A 17 4.05 -1.50 9.82
N GLY A 18 3.90 -0.41 9.06
CA GLY A 18 3.85 0.95 9.59
C GLY A 18 5.21 1.59 9.87
N GLU A 19 6.32 0.94 9.50
CA GLU A 19 7.68 1.50 9.64
C GLU A 19 8.14 2.27 8.38
N PHE A 20 7.19 2.86 7.64
CA PHE A 20 7.43 3.76 6.51
C PHE A 20 8.26 3.15 5.37
N GLU A 21 8.19 1.84 5.19
CA GLU A 21 8.89 1.14 4.12
C GLU A 21 8.24 1.40 2.76
N ILE A 22 9.06 1.62 1.73
CA ILE A 22 8.59 1.77 0.35
C ILE A 22 8.60 0.41 -0.34
N CYS A 23 7.43 -0.03 -0.82
CA CYS A 23 7.32 -1.27 -1.57
C CYS A 23 8.10 -1.19 -2.90
N PRO A 24 9.10 -2.06 -3.17
CA PRO A 24 9.88 -2.01 -4.41
C PRO A 24 9.11 -2.45 -5.67
N ILE A 25 7.91 -3.03 -5.51
CA ILE A 25 7.09 -3.54 -6.63
C ILE A 25 6.11 -2.49 -7.14
N CYS A 26 5.61 -1.63 -6.25
CA CYS A 26 4.64 -0.61 -6.64
C CYS A 26 5.01 0.81 -6.22
N PHE A 27 6.06 0.99 -5.42
CA PHE A 27 6.52 2.27 -4.89
C PHE A 27 5.55 2.96 -3.90
N TRP A 28 4.59 2.23 -3.33
CA TRP A 28 3.76 2.73 -2.23
C TRP A 28 4.55 2.70 -0.91
N GLU A 29 4.54 3.80 -0.16
CA GLU A 29 5.08 3.89 1.20
C GLU A 29 4.06 3.44 2.24
N ASP A 30 4.48 2.53 3.11
CA ASP A 30 3.69 1.98 4.20
C ASP A 30 3.66 2.91 5.43
N GLU A 31 2.89 3.99 5.33
CA GLU A 31 2.76 5.03 6.37
C GLU A 31 1.88 4.64 7.58
N GLY A 32 1.47 3.37 7.72
CA GLY A 32 0.85 2.85 8.94
C GLY A 32 -0.63 3.21 9.17
N TYR A 33 -1.31 3.88 8.23
CA TYR A 33 -2.76 4.14 8.35
C TYR A 33 -3.62 2.87 8.32
N PHE A 34 -3.16 1.83 7.61
CA PHE A 34 -3.94 0.62 7.41
C PHE A 34 -3.47 -0.47 8.37
N VAL A 35 -4.35 -0.84 9.28
CA VAL A 35 -4.19 -2.03 10.12
C VAL A 35 -4.98 -3.15 9.48
N PHE A 36 -4.32 -4.30 9.28
CA PHE A 36 -4.94 -5.51 8.74
C PHE A 36 -5.02 -6.53 9.87
N ASP A 37 -6.24 -6.81 10.38
CA ASP A 37 -6.46 -7.85 11.39
C ASP A 37 -7.47 -8.87 10.87
N LYS A 38 -6.96 -10.05 10.49
CA LYS A 38 -7.70 -11.23 9.99
C LYS A 38 -8.67 -10.93 8.83
N GLU A 39 -9.80 -10.32 9.13
CA GLU A 39 -10.91 -10.04 8.21
C GLU A 39 -11.30 -8.55 8.20
N GLU A 40 -10.63 -7.71 8.98
CA GLU A 40 -10.92 -6.28 9.12
C GLU A 40 -9.74 -5.42 8.66
N ILE A 41 -10.09 -4.30 8.03
CA ILE A 41 -9.16 -3.20 7.75
C ILE A 41 -9.68 -1.97 8.48
N TYR A 42 -8.86 -1.42 9.36
CA TYR A 42 -9.21 -0.21 10.11
C TYR A 42 -7.99 0.71 10.23
N SER A 43 -8.23 1.93 10.73
CA SER A 43 -7.18 2.89 11.05
C SER A 43 -7.24 3.24 12.53
N HIS A 44 -6.08 3.41 13.17
CA HIS A 44 -6.00 4.00 14.51
C HIS A 44 -6.15 5.53 14.48
N TYR A 45 -6.06 6.13 13.30
CA TYR A 45 -6.16 7.55 13.07
C TYR A 45 -7.48 7.85 12.36
N GLN A 46 -8.29 8.74 12.95
CA GLN A 46 -9.60 9.20 12.49
C GLN A 46 -10.79 8.29 12.85
N ASP A 47 -11.93 8.93 13.12
CA ASP A 47 -13.26 8.31 13.29
C ASP A 47 -13.81 7.84 11.94
N ILE A 48 -13.12 6.90 11.30
CA ILE A 48 -13.53 6.31 10.03
C ILE A 48 -14.25 5.00 10.31
N PHE A 49 -15.52 4.94 9.91
CA PHE A 49 -16.40 3.82 10.22
C PHE A 49 -16.66 2.91 9.02
N SER A 50 -16.14 3.25 7.83
CA SER A 50 -16.33 2.46 6.61
C SER A 50 -15.02 2.17 5.90
N ILE A 51 -14.92 0.98 5.29
CA ILE A 51 -13.77 0.59 4.47
C ILE A 51 -13.64 1.50 3.24
N GLU A 52 -14.76 1.96 2.68
CA GLU A 52 -14.75 2.86 1.52
C GLU A 52 -14.07 4.18 1.86
N ASP A 53 -14.43 4.80 2.98
CA ASP A 53 -13.81 6.04 3.43
C ASP A 53 -12.32 5.82 3.73
N LEU A 54 -11.98 4.70 4.38
CA LEU A 54 -10.59 4.34 4.70
C LEU A 54 -9.72 4.21 3.44
N LEU A 55 -10.24 3.56 2.39
CA LEU A 55 -9.51 3.41 1.13
C LEU A 55 -9.38 4.72 0.34
N ASN A 56 -10.21 5.72 0.63
CA ASN A 56 -10.25 7.03 -0.02
C ASN A 56 -9.55 8.15 0.77
N ILE A 57 -8.90 7.85 1.89
CA ILE A 57 -8.06 8.83 2.60
C ILE A 57 -6.88 9.22 1.70
N ARG A 58 -6.61 10.52 1.60
CA ARG A 58 -5.42 11.04 0.92
C ARG A 58 -4.18 10.84 1.78
N SER A 59 -3.20 10.13 1.23
CA SER A 59 -1.92 9.87 1.85
C SER A 59 -0.99 11.08 1.76
N SER A 60 -0.42 11.52 2.88
CA SER A 60 0.61 12.56 2.85
C SER A 60 1.97 12.02 2.38
N ALA A 61 2.27 10.75 2.66
CA ALA A 61 3.50 10.10 2.20
C ALA A 61 3.48 9.78 0.69
N ASN A 62 2.29 9.49 0.14
CA ASN A 62 2.14 9.03 -1.25
C ASN A 62 1.56 10.13 -2.15
N ASN A 63 2.08 11.36 -2.05
CA ASN A 63 1.76 12.48 -2.93
C ASN A 63 0.25 12.80 -3.04
N GLY A 64 -0.51 12.60 -1.96
CA GLY A 64 -1.95 12.86 -1.92
C GLY A 64 -2.82 11.81 -2.60
N LEU A 65 -2.24 10.69 -3.06
CA LEU A 65 -2.97 9.54 -3.60
C LEU A 65 -3.76 8.84 -2.49
N THR A 66 -4.91 8.29 -2.86
CA THR A 66 -5.61 7.33 -2.01
C THR A 66 -5.07 5.92 -2.24
N LEU A 67 -5.31 5.01 -1.30
CA LEU A 67 -4.95 3.60 -1.51
C LEU A 67 -5.77 2.99 -2.67
N LEU A 68 -7.01 3.46 -2.85
CA LEU A 68 -7.84 3.07 -3.99
C LEU A 68 -7.19 3.49 -5.32
N ASP A 69 -6.72 4.74 -5.43
CA ASP A 69 -6.02 5.24 -6.62
C ASP A 69 -4.76 4.40 -6.89
N ALA A 70 -3.94 4.17 -5.87
CA ALA A 70 -2.70 3.41 -6.01
C ALA A 70 -2.95 1.97 -6.47
N ARG A 71 -3.98 1.29 -5.94
CA ARG A 71 -4.40 -0.05 -6.39
C ARG A 71 -4.84 -0.05 -7.85
N GLN A 72 -5.61 0.95 -8.27
CA GLN A 72 -6.05 1.09 -9.66
C GLN A 72 -4.86 1.35 -10.59
N ASN A 73 -3.97 2.27 -10.20
CA ASN A 73 -2.74 2.59 -10.91
C ASN A 73 -1.82 1.38 -11.07
N PHE A 74 -1.65 0.59 -10.01
CA PHE A 74 -0.84 -0.62 -10.06
C PHE A 74 -1.40 -1.62 -11.09
N LYS A 75 -2.73 -1.82 -11.11
CA LYS A 75 -3.37 -2.67 -12.13
C LYS A 75 -3.20 -2.15 -13.55
N LEU A 76 -3.18 -0.83 -13.75
CA LEU A 76 -3.07 -0.22 -15.07
C LEU A 76 -1.64 -0.22 -15.62
N PHE A 77 -0.63 0.04 -14.78
CA PHE A 77 0.74 0.23 -15.26
C PHE A 77 1.86 -0.29 -14.35
N GLY A 78 1.53 -0.96 -13.24
CA GLY A 78 2.52 -1.63 -12.38
C GLY A 78 3.20 -0.73 -11.34
N ALA A 79 2.66 0.45 -11.04
CA ALA A 79 3.15 1.32 -9.97
C ALA A 79 1.99 2.07 -9.29
N CYS A 80 2.20 2.59 -8.08
CA CYS A 80 1.22 3.39 -7.35
C CYS A 80 0.95 4.73 -8.04
N GLU A 81 1.93 5.26 -8.76
CA GLU A 81 1.86 6.48 -9.56
C GLU A 81 2.69 6.29 -10.84
N LEU A 82 2.21 6.84 -11.96
CA LEU A 82 2.86 6.62 -13.27
C LEU A 82 4.32 7.11 -13.28
N ALA A 83 4.60 8.23 -12.60
CA ALA A 83 5.93 8.79 -12.49
C ALA A 83 6.92 7.90 -11.71
N MET A 84 6.41 7.02 -10.84
CA MET A 84 7.21 6.12 -10.01
C MET A 84 7.56 4.80 -10.69
N LYS A 85 6.98 4.52 -11.86
CA LYS A 85 7.26 3.29 -12.64
C LYS A 85 8.74 3.07 -12.96
N LYS A 86 9.55 4.14 -13.00
CA LYS A 86 11.01 4.02 -13.20
C LYS A 86 11.77 3.48 -11.97
N TYR A 87 11.12 3.37 -10.82
CA TYR A 87 11.71 2.90 -9.56
C TYR A 87 11.20 1.52 -9.13
N VAL A 88 10.23 0.94 -9.84
CA VAL A 88 9.68 -0.38 -9.50
C VAL A 88 10.47 -1.51 -10.15
N ARG A 89 10.36 -2.71 -9.57
CA ARG A 89 10.81 -3.97 -10.16
C ARG A 89 9.68 -5.00 -10.15
N GLU A 90 9.84 -6.04 -10.96
CA GLU A 90 8.95 -7.20 -10.91
C GLU A 90 9.08 -7.96 -9.56
N PRO A 91 7.99 -8.58 -9.06
CA PRO A 91 8.05 -9.53 -7.94
C PRO A 91 8.88 -10.76 -8.27
N ASN A 92 9.52 -11.34 -7.26
CA ASN A 92 10.04 -12.70 -7.34
C ASN A 92 8.98 -13.72 -6.87
N ALA A 93 9.27 -15.02 -7.05
CA ALA A 93 8.30 -16.09 -6.75
C ALA A 93 7.92 -16.20 -5.25
N GLU A 94 8.78 -15.76 -4.33
CA GLU A 94 8.51 -15.78 -2.89
C GLU A 94 7.65 -14.59 -2.44
N GLU A 95 7.56 -13.55 -3.27
CA GLU A 95 6.82 -12.32 -2.99
C GLU A 95 5.34 -12.38 -3.42
N LEU A 96 4.93 -13.40 -4.19
CA LEU A 96 3.59 -13.55 -4.73
C LEU A 96 2.58 -14.14 -3.72
#